data_AF-A0A0E2H961-F1
#
_entry.id   AF-A0A0E2H961-F1
#
_cell.length_a   1.000
_cell.length_b   1.000
_cell.length_c   1.000
_cell.angle_alpha   90.00
_cell.angle_beta   90.00
_cell.angle_gamma   90.00
#
_symmetry.space_group_name_H-M   'P 1'
#
loop_
_entity.id
_entity.type
_entity.pdbx_description
1 polymer ?
#
loop_
_entity_poly.entity_id
_entity_poly.type
_entity_poly.pdbx_seq_one_letter_code
_entity_poly.pdbx_strand_id
1 'polypeptide(L)'
;MRNETVYPEWVQEQRVKGTTVKKVGNTYYLYKRTSKRIPGKKYPQPVDTYIGIITPDGVIERKKQRLATTSIKVKEFGFSKAVLDSCPGDWKKAVVENWEEKLECMIVKESPESYLFSEMEIKTEEKLSFSVASQTGMLSRRFWKKYGIEFSSLEKLKNIYLVYMDGQAFVSDISEEQRELLKKLSVTLEYK
;
A
#
# COMPACT_ATOMS: atom_id res chain seq x y z
N MET A 1 -8.39 19.06 51.50
CA MET A 1 -9.11 19.91 50.53
C MET A 1 -9.14 19.15 49.20
N ARG A 2 -10.32 18.83 48.65
CA ARG A 2 -10.40 18.18 47.34
C ARG A 2 -10.10 19.26 46.30
N ASN A 3 -9.02 19.11 45.54
CA ASN A 3 -8.79 19.95 44.36
C ASN A 3 -9.89 19.63 43.36
N GLU A 4 -10.97 20.40 43.37
CA GLU A 4 -11.96 20.39 42.31
C GLU A 4 -11.27 20.99 41.08
N THR A 5 -10.69 20.13 40.24
CA THR A 5 -10.34 20.49 38.87
C THR A 5 -11.65 20.87 38.18
N VAL A 6 -11.95 22.17 38.16
CA VAL A 6 -13.05 22.73 37.38
C VAL A 6 -12.71 22.51 35.91
N TYR A 7 -13.50 21.66 35.27
CA TYR A 7 -13.41 21.42 33.84
C TYR A 7 -14.13 22.55 33.10
N PRO A 8 -13.63 22.99 31.93
CA PRO A 8 -14.39 23.86 31.04
C PRO A 8 -15.77 23.28 30.71
N GLU A 9 -16.77 24.13 30.45
CA GLU A 9 -18.15 23.70 30.16
C GLU A 9 -18.22 22.69 29.01
N TRP A 10 -17.51 22.96 27.92
CA TRP A 10 -17.42 22.04 26.76
C TRP A 10 -16.82 20.67 27.10
N VAL A 11 -16.05 20.54 28.20
CA VAL A 11 -15.58 19.24 28.72
C VAL A 11 -16.64 18.59 29.62
N GLN A 12 -17.36 19.38 30.41
CA GLN A 12 -18.42 18.89 31.30
C GLN A 12 -19.59 18.30 30.53
N GLU A 13 -19.98 18.92 29.42
CA GLU A 13 -21.05 18.42 28.53
C GLU A 13 -20.80 16.99 28.06
N GLN A 14 -19.53 16.61 27.87
CA GLN A 14 -19.15 15.27 27.42
C GLN A 14 -19.13 14.21 28.54
N ARG A 15 -19.31 14.60 29.81
CA ARG A 15 -19.37 13.69 30.97
C ARG A 15 -20.74 13.05 31.12
N VAL A 16 -21.17 12.32 30.10
CA VAL A 16 -22.44 11.58 30.09
C VAL A 16 -22.33 10.25 30.84
N LYS A 17 -23.47 9.67 31.23
CA LYS A 17 -23.53 8.39 31.95
C LYS A 17 -22.73 7.30 31.23
N GLY A 18 -21.83 6.65 31.95
CA GLY A 18 -20.97 5.59 31.41
C GLY A 18 -19.69 6.09 30.73
N THR A 19 -19.34 7.37 30.88
CA THR A 19 -18.07 7.94 30.43
C THR A 19 -17.23 8.48 31.59
N THR A 20 -15.92 8.60 31.36
CA THR A 20 -14.96 9.20 32.27
C THR A 20 -14.04 10.13 31.48
N VAL A 21 -13.78 11.32 32.00
CA VAL A 21 -12.81 12.26 31.43
C VAL A 21 -11.51 12.20 32.21
N LYS A 22 -10.39 12.14 31.50
CA LYS A 22 -9.03 12.22 32.07
C LYS A 22 -8.29 13.40 31.46
N LYS A 23 -7.73 14.28 32.29
CA LYS A 23 -6.86 15.37 31.85
C LYS A 23 -5.41 14.89 31.87
N VAL A 24 -4.70 15.05 30.76
CA VAL A 24 -3.25 14.83 30.68
C VAL A 24 -2.63 16.05 30.01
N GLY A 25 -1.79 16.79 30.73
CA GLY A 25 -1.31 18.09 30.29
C GLY A 25 -2.48 19.07 30.04
N ASN A 26 -2.53 19.62 28.83
CA ASN A 26 -3.60 20.52 28.37
C ASN A 26 -4.72 19.80 27.60
N THR A 27 -4.66 18.47 27.48
CA THR A 27 -5.60 17.70 26.67
C THR A 27 -6.58 16.92 27.54
N TYR A 28 -7.84 16.89 27.11
CA TYR A 28 -8.91 16.15 27.78
C TYR A 28 -9.27 14.92 26.94
N TYR A 29 -9.23 13.75 27.57
CA TYR A 29 -9.48 12.47 26.92
C TYR A 29 -10.78 11.87 27.44
N LEU A 30 -11.65 11.45 26.52
CA LEU A 30 -12.90 10.78 26.83
C LEU A 30 -12.72 9.26 26.80
N TYR A 31 -13.23 8.59 27.82
CA TYR A 31 -13.25 7.13 27.94
C TYR A 31 -14.65 6.62 28.23
N LYS A 32 -15.00 5.44 27.70
CA LYS A 32 -16.16 4.67 28.14
C LYS A 32 -15.80 3.82 29.35
N ARG A 33 -16.54 3.96 30.45
CA ARG A 33 -16.38 3.18 31.68
C ARG A 33 -17.27 1.94 31.61
N THR A 34 -16.68 0.75 31.59
CA THR A 34 -17.43 -0.52 31.68
C THR A 34 -16.86 -1.39 32.79
N SER A 35 -17.64 -2.35 33.30
CA SER A 35 -17.11 -3.39 34.20
C SER A 35 -16.86 -4.67 33.39
N LYS A 36 -15.70 -5.28 33.58
CA LYS A 36 -15.32 -6.54 32.91
C LYS A 36 -14.98 -7.58 33.97
N ARG A 37 -15.50 -8.80 33.82
CA ARG A 37 -15.17 -9.91 34.73
C ARG A 37 -13.76 -10.41 34.41
N ILE A 38 -12.86 -10.30 35.38
CA ILE A 38 -11.48 -10.78 35.27
C ILE A 38 -11.36 -12.07 36.08
N PRO A 39 -10.94 -13.20 35.47
CA PRO A 39 -10.70 -14.45 36.20
C PRO A 39 -9.78 -14.25 37.40
N GLY A 40 -10.11 -14.84 38.55
CA GLY A 40 -9.34 -14.72 39.79
C GLY A 40 -9.65 -13.47 40.65
N LYS A 41 -10.48 -12.53 40.18
CA LYS A 41 -10.98 -11.42 41.02
C LYS A 41 -12.41 -11.69 41.47
N LYS A 42 -12.71 -11.39 42.75
CA LYS A 42 -14.03 -11.60 43.37
C LYS A 42 -15.15 -10.82 42.68
N TYR A 43 -14.86 -9.61 42.21
CA TYR A 43 -15.82 -8.71 41.57
C TYR A 43 -15.33 -8.24 40.20
N PRO A 44 -16.25 -7.90 39.26
CA PRO A 44 -15.90 -7.26 37.99
C PRO A 44 -15.05 -6.01 38.21
N GLN A 45 -14.01 -5.85 37.39
CA GLN A 45 -13.10 -4.72 37.49
C GLN A 45 -13.51 -3.63 36.51
N PRO A 46 -13.41 -2.35 36.90
CA PRO A 46 -13.67 -1.25 35.97
C PRO A 46 -12.58 -1.19 34.90
N VAL A 47 -13.01 -1.06 33.64
CA VAL A 47 -12.15 -0.92 32.47
C VAL A 47 -12.57 0.35 31.73
N ASP A 48 -11.59 1.21 31.44
CA ASP A 48 -11.79 2.42 30.64
C ASP A 48 -11.39 2.15 29.20
N THR A 49 -12.32 2.29 28.26
CA THR A 49 -12.05 2.17 26.82
C THR A 49 -11.94 3.57 26.23
N TYR A 50 -10.80 3.90 25.62
CA TYR A 50 -10.58 5.20 25.01
C TYR A 50 -11.56 5.48 23.86
N ILE A 51 -12.26 6.62 23.92
CA ILE A 51 -13.18 7.11 22.89
C ILE A 51 -12.45 8.11 21.99
N GLY A 52 -11.87 9.17 22.55
CA GLY A 52 -11.34 10.28 21.76
C GLY A 52 -10.82 11.45 22.58
N ILE A 53 -10.39 12.50 21.87
CA ILE A 53 -9.95 13.77 22.46
C ILE A 53 -11.14 14.73 22.48
N ILE A 54 -11.37 15.39 23.61
CA ILE A 54 -12.37 16.45 23.72
C ILE A 54 -11.72 17.77 23.29
N THR A 55 -12.38 18.46 22.37
CA THR A 55 -12.03 19.80 21.88
C THR A 55 -13.23 20.74 22.07
N PRO A 56 -13.05 22.07 22.00
CA PRO A 56 -14.16 23.02 22.04
C PRO A 56 -15.24 22.75 20.98
N ASP A 57 -14.85 22.23 19.82
CA ASP A 57 -15.75 21.90 18.69
C ASP A 57 -16.43 20.51 18.84
N GLY A 58 -16.10 19.76 19.90
CA GLY A 58 -16.65 18.42 20.17
C GLY A 58 -15.59 17.34 20.39
N VAL A 59 -16.01 16.07 20.37
CA VAL A 59 -15.13 14.92 20.61
C VAL A 59 -14.58 14.37 19.30
N ILE A 60 -13.27 14.44 19.13
CA ILE A 60 -12.54 13.76 18.06
C ILE A 60 -12.35 12.30 18.46
N GLU A 61 -13.28 11.45 18.02
CA GLU A 61 -13.20 10.01 18.26
C GLU A 61 -11.96 9.39 17.59
N ARG A 62 -11.35 8.42 18.28
CA ARG A 62 -10.38 7.52 17.65
C ARG A 62 -11.16 6.70 16.63
N LYS A 63 -11.13 7.12 15.37
CA LYS A 63 -11.48 6.27 14.24
C LYS A 63 -10.57 5.05 14.29
N LYS A 64 -11.03 3.98 14.95
CA LYS A 64 -10.56 2.65 14.59
C LYS A 64 -11.06 2.49 13.16
N GLN A 65 -10.20 2.70 12.17
CA GLN A 65 -10.35 2.00 10.91
C GLN A 65 -10.35 0.53 11.30
N ARG A 66 -11.55 0.00 11.53
CA ARG A 66 -11.80 -1.42 11.38
C ARG A 66 -11.57 -1.62 9.90
N LEU A 67 -10.35 -1.95 9.54
CA LEU A 67 -10.09 -2.72 8.34
C LEU A 67 -11.04 -3.90 8.48
N ALA A 68 -12.16 -3.85 7.76
CA ALA A 68 -12.98 -5.04 7.62
C ALA A 68 -12.05 -6.14 7.09
N THR A 69 -12.43 -7.38 7.26
CA THR A 69 -11.75 -8.52 6.61
C THR A 69 -12.02 -8.44 5.09
N THR A 70 -11.58 -7.36 4.47
CA THR A 70 -11.64 -7.07 3.06
C THR A 70 -10.66 -8.04 2.41
N SER A 71 -11.06 -8.68 1.33
CA SER A 71 -10.18 -9.52 0.53
C SER A 71 -9.05 -8.66 -0.05
N ILE A 72 -7.98 -8.46 0.72
CA ILE A 72 -6.79 -7.74 0.28
C ILE A 72 -6.09 -8.64 -0.75
N LYS A 73 -5.99 -8.16 -1.99
CA LYS A 73 -5.11 -8.77 -2.99
C LYS A 73 -3.94 -7.84 -3.22
N VAL A 74 -2.75 -8.40 -3.27
CA VAL A 74 -1.51 -7.66 -3.51
C VAL A 74 -0.86 -8.26 -4.74
N LYS A 75 -0.46 -7.41 -5.69
CA LYS A 75 0.25 -7.81 -6.90
C LYS A 75 1.48 -6.92 -7.11
N GLU A 76 2.54 -7.49 -7.65
CA GLU A 76 3.72 -6.74 -8.06
C GLU A 76 3.35 -5.79 -9.20
N PHE A 77 3.71 -4.51 -9.07
CA PHE A 77 3.32 -3.47 -10.01
C PHE A 77 4.51 -2.69 -10.55
N GLY A 78 5.46 -2.29 -9.70
CA GLY A 78 6.51 -1.35 -10.08
C GLY A 78 7.43 -1.85 -11.19
N PHE A 79 7.99 -3.04 -11.05
CA PHE A 79 8.87 -3.63 -12.06
C PHE A 79 8.09 -3.90 -13.34
N SER A 80 6.94 -4.55 -13.24
CA SER A 80 6.11 -4.88 -14.41
C SER A 80 5.72 -3.65 -15.22
N LYS A 81 5.18 -2.62 -14.54
CA LYS A 81 4.77 -1.37 -15.17
C LYS A 81 5.95 -0.59 -15.74
N ALA A 82 7.06 -0.53 -15.01
CA ALA A 82 8.27 0.15 -15.47
C ALA A 82 8.83 -0.50 -16.74
N VAL A 83 8.92 -1.83 -16.80
CA VAL A 83 9.44 -2.53 -18.00
C VAL A 83 8.52 -2.32 -19.20
N LEU A 84 7.19 -2.38 -19.02
CA LEU A 84 6.22 -2.13 -20.09
C LEU A 84 6.34 -0.71 -20.66
N ASP A 85 6.24 0.29 -19.79
CA ASP A 85 6.17 1.70 -20.21
C ASP A 85 7.51 2.20 -20.75
N SER A 86 8.63 1.70 -20.21
CA SER A 86 9.97 2.10 -20.64
C SER A 86 10.57 1.19 -21.73
N CYS A 87 9.84 0.23 -22.28
CA CYS A 87 10.36 -0.69 -23.29
C CYS A 87 10.99 0.07 -24.51
N PRO A 88 12.28 -0.14 -24.82
CA PRO A 88 12.97 0.57 -25.90
C PRO A 88 12.35 0.31 -27.28
N GLY A 89 12.10 1.37 -28.06
CA GLY A 89 11.43 1.26 -29.36
C GLY A 89 12.25 0.48 -30.41
N ASP A 90 13.57 0.49 -30.32
CA ASP A 90 14.45 -0.35 -31.14
C ASP A 90 14.38 -1.84 -30.76
N TRP A 91 14.03 -2.16 -29.51
CA TRP A 91 13.69 -3.53 -29.13
C TRP A 91 12.39 -3.99 -29.77
N LYS A 92 11.34 -3.16 -29.68
CA LYS A 92 10.04 -3.43 -30.31
C LYS A 92 10.20 -3.69 -31.81
N LYS A 93 10.98 -2.86 -32.50
CA LYS A 93 11.29 -3.01 -33.93
C LYS A 93 12.06 -4.28 -34.28
N ALA A 94 12.94 -4.75 -33.40
CA ALA A 94 13.72 -5.96 -33.64
C ALA A 94 12.91 -7.25 -33.43
N VAL A 95 11.93 -7.21 -32.53
CA VAL A 95 11.03 -8.34 -32.27
C VAL A 95 9.91 -8.43 -33.32
N VAL A 96 9.51 -7.27 -33.87
CA VAL A 96 8.52 -7.10 -34.94
C VAL A 96 7.11 -7.55 -34.54
N GLU A 97 6.87 -8.86 -34.45
CA GLU A 97 5.57 -9.46 -34.19
C GLU A 97 5.38 -9.83 -32.73
N ASN A 98 4.18 -9.54 -32.19
CA ASN A 98 3.74 -9.88 -30.84
C ASN A 98 4.74 -9.44 -29.76
N TRP A 99 5.39 -8.29 -29.96
CA TRP A 99 6.41 -7.80 -29.02
C TRP A 99 5.80 -7.51 -27.64
N GLU A 100 4.54 -7.08 -27.57
CA GLU A 100 3.79 -6.87 -26.31
C GLU A 100 3.62 -8.19 -25.57
N GLU A 101 3.02 -9.21 -26.21
CA GLU A 101 2.81 -10.53 -25.61
C GLU A 101 4.14 -11.20 -25.20
N LYS A 102 5.21 -11.02 -25.98
CA LYS A 102 6.55 -11.51 -25.65
C LYS A 102 7.14 -10.77 -24.45
N LEU A 103 6.96 -9.45 -24.38
CA LEU A 103 7.42 -8.65 -23.23
C LEU A 103 6.67 -9.01 -21.96
N GLU A 104 5.35 -9.19 -22.03
CA GLU A 104 4.52 -9.65 -20.91
C GLU A 104 4.92 -11.04 -20.44
N CYS A 105 5.14 -11.98 -21.37
CA CYS A 105 5.66 -13.32 -21.06
C CYS A 105 7.00 -13.25 -20.32
N MET A 106 7.93 -12.39 -20.79
CA MET A 106 9.21 -12.16 -20.12
C MET A 106 9.03 -11.58 -18.72
N ILE A 107 8.16 -10.57 -18.56
CA ILE A 107 7.88 -9.92 -17.27
C ILE A 107 7.31 -10.92 -16.29
N VAL A 108 6.34 -11.74 -16.69
CA VAL A 108 5.68 -12.71 -15.80
C VAL A 108 6.63 -13.83 -15.40
N LYS A 109 7.51 -14.28 -16.30
CA LYS A 109 8.56 -15.23 -15.92
C LYS A 109 9.51 -14.66 -14.87
N GLU A 110 9.84 -13.38 -14.97
CA GLU A 110 10.75 -12.69 -14.05
C GLU A 110 10.06 -12.22 -12.76
N SER A 111 8.75 -11.93 -12.82
CA SER A 111 7.90 -11.46 -11.74
C SER A 111 6.56 -12.23 -11.74
N PRO A 112 6.52 -13.44 -11.16
CA PRO A 112 5.32 -14.30 -11.18
C PRO A 112 4.10 -13.68 -10.48
N GLU A 113 4.33 -12.74 -9.56
CA GLU A 113 3.26 -12.02 -8.84
C GLU A 113 2.83 -10.72 -9.53
N SER A 114 3.26 -10.50 -10.76
CA SER A 114 2.86 -9.35 -11.58
C SER A 114 1.34 -9.17 -11.63
N TYR A 115 0.89 -7.91 -11.60
CA TYR A 115 -0.50 -7.54 -11.83
C TYR A 115 -1.01 -7.97 -13.23
N LEU A 116 -0.10 -8.20 -14.19
CA LEU A 116 -0.43 -8.70 -15.52
C LEU A 116 -1.05 -10.11 -15.48
N PHE A 117 -0.72 -10.90 -14.45
CA PHE A 117 -1.28 -12.25 -14.27
C PHE A 117 -2.79 -12.23 -13.98
N SER A 118 -3.32 -11.15 -13.39
CA SER A 118 -4.76 -11.01 -13.12
C SER A 118 -5.57 -10.52 -14.31
N GLU A 119 -4.94 -9.94 -15.33
CA GLU A 119 -5.63 -9.24 -16.41
C GLU A 119 -5.54 -9.95 -17.78
N MET A 120 -4.69 -10.97 -17.95
CA MET A 120 -4.39 -11.54 -19.27
C MET A 120 -4.31 -13.07 -19.30
N GLU A 121 -4.79 -13.69 -20.39
CA GLU A 121 -4.47 -15.07 -20.74
C GLU A 121 -3.05 -15.09 -21.35
N ILE A 122 -2.04 -15.17 -20.49
CA ILE A 122 -0.64 -15.06 -20.92
C ILE A 122 -0.26 -16.27 -21.78
N LYS A 123 0.21 -16.00 -23.02
CA LYS A 123 0.70 -17.03 -23.93
C LYS A 123 2.09 -17.52 -23.47
N THR A 124 2.31 -18.84 -23.54
CA THR A 124 3.59 -19.45 -23.18
C THR A 124 4.64 -19.24 -24.26
N GLU A 125 5.92 -19.46 -23.93
CA GLU A 125 7.05 -19.37 -24.87
C GLU A 125 6.85 -20.23 -26.11
N GLU A 126 6.28 -21.44 -25.95
CA GLU A 126 6.03 -22.35 -27.07
C GLU A 126 5.02 -21.75 -28.05
N LYS A 127 3.96 -21.10 -27.52
CA LYS A 127 2.95 -20.43 -28.35
C LYS A 127 3.51 -19.21 -29.06
N LEU A 128 4.47 -18.51 -28.46
CA LEU A 128 5.07 -17.29 -28.99
C LEU A 128 6.32 -17.51 -29.85
N SER A 129 6.76 -18.78 -30.00
CA SER A 129 7.90 -19.18 -30.84
C SER A 129 9.17 -18.36 -30.60
N PHE A 130 9.53 -18.13 -29.32
CA PHE A 130 10.73 -17.37 -28.98
C PHE A 130 11.44 -17.89 -27.72
N SER A 131 12.72 -17.50 -27.57
CA SER A 131 13.51 -17.77 -26.36
C SER A 131 13.55 -16.53 -25.48
N VAL A 132 12.99 -16.61 -24.26
CA VAL A 132 13.05 -15.52 -23.27
C VAL A 132 14.49 -15.16 -22.93
N ALA A 133 15.38 -16.13 -22.70
CA ALA A 133 16.77 -15.85 -22.35
C ALA A 133 17.48 -14.96 -23.39
N SER A 134 17.28 -15.25 -24.68
CA SER A 134 17.82 -14.44 -25.78
C SER A 134 17.22 -13.03 -25.82
N GLN A 135 15.90 -12.93 -25.65
CA GLN A 135 15.20 -11.64 -25.65
C GLN A 135 15.53 -10.78 -24.43
N THR A 136 15.75 -11.39 -23.26
CA THR A 136 16.18 -10.69 -22.04
C THR A 136 17.55 -10.06 -22.24
N GLY A 137 18.54 -10.82 -22.74
CA GLY A 137 19.87 -10.26 -23.02
C GLY A 137 19.82 -9.13 -24.06
N MET A 138 18.95 -9.26 -25.06
CA MET A 138 18.72 -8.24 -26.09
C MET A 138 18.05 -6.98 -25.52
N LEU A 139 17.04 -7.15 -24.65
CA LEU A 139 16.33 -6.08 -23.97
C LEU A 139 17.30 -5.32 -23.05
N SER A 140 18.05 -6.01 -22.20
CA SER A 140 19.00 -5.41 -21.27
C SER A 140 20.03 -4.52 -21.96
N ARG A 141 20.60 -4.97 -23.10
CA ARG A 141 21.57 -4.17 -23.87
C ARG A 141 20.95 -2.89 -24.43
N ARG A 142 19.72 -2.96 -24.96
CA ARG A 142 19.02 -1.80 -25.50
C ARG A 142 18.52 -0.86 -24.41
N PHE A 143 18.15 -1.41 -23.26
CA PHE A 143 17.80 -0.65 -22.08
C PHE A 143 18.98 0.18 -21.59
N TRP A 144 20.16 -0.43 -21.45
CA TRP A 144 21.40 0.27 -21.12
C TRP A 144 21.71 1.37 -22.14
N LYS A 145 21.61 1.07 -23.43
CA LYS A 145 21.87 2.06 -24.50
C LYS A 145 20.93 3.26 -24.43
N LYS A 146 19.65 3.05 -24.08
CA LYS A 146 18.64 4.11 -24.06
C LYS A 146 18.67 4.94 -22.78
N TYR A 147 18.84 4.30 -21.63
CA TYR A 147 18.66 4.95 -20.32
C TYR A 147 19.94 5.06 -19.49
N GLY A 148 21.03 4.38 -19.88
CA GLY A 148 22.25 4.29 -19.08
C GLY A 148 22.06 3.56 -17.75
N ILE A 149 21.06 2.67 -17.69
CA ILE A 149 20.64 1.96 -16.48
C ILE A 149 20.77 0.46 -16.72
N GLU A 150 21.36 -0.26 -15.76
CA GLU A 150 21.41 -1.72 -15.80
C GLU A 150 20.01 -2.28 -15.59
N PHE A 151 19.60 -3.25 -16.41
CA PHE A 151 18.26 -3.83 -16.32
C PHE A 151 17.99 -4.51 -14.96
N SER A 152 19.02 -5.12 -14.35
CA SER A 152 18.97 -5.69 -13.00
C SER A 152 18.62 -4.67 -11.92
N SER A 153 18.97 -3.39 -12.10
CA SER A 153 18.62 -2.34 -11.12
C SER A 153 17.11 -2.15 -10.97
N LEU A 154 16.32 -2.55 -11.97
CA LEU A 154 14.86 -2.52 -11.92
C LEU A 154 14.28 -3.50 -10.90
N GLU A 155 15.04 -4.51 -10.43
CA GLU A 155 14.60 -5.45 -9.40
C GLU A 155 14.11 -4.74 -8.13
N LYS A 156 14.68 -3.56 -7.81
CA LYS A 156 14.26 -2.73 -6.68
C LYS A 156 12.81 -2.26 -6.78
N LEU A 157 12.25 -2.21 -7.99
CA LEU A 157 10.86 -1.83 -8.24
C LEU A 157 9.87 -2.98 -7.98
N LYS A 158 10.33 -4.24 -7.82
CA LYS A 158 9.47 -5.40 -7.49
C LYS A 158 8.78 -5.26 -6.11
N ASN A 159 9.26 -4.35 -5.27
CA ASN A 159 8.68 -4.05 -3.95
C ASN A 159 7.63 -2.92 -3.99
N ILE A 160 7.26 -2.45 -5.18
CA ILE A 160 6.13 -1.54 -5.37
C ILE A 160 4.94 -2.38 -5.82
N TYR A 161 3.88 -2.35 -5.02
CA TYR A 161 2.73 -3.23 -5.19
C TYR A 161 1.48 -2.46 -5.57
N LEU A 162 0.57 -3.14 -6.26
CA LEU A 162 -0.81 -2.75 -6.40
C LEU A 162 -1.63 -3.51 -5.36
N VAL A 163 -2.31 -2.76 -4.49
CA VAL A 163 -3.07 -3.26 -3.35
C VAL A 163 -4.55 -3.04 -3.64
N TYR A 164 -5.29 -4.13 -3.81
CA TYR A 164 -6.73 -4.10 -4.01
C TYR A 164 -7.44 -4.25 -2.66
N MET A 165 -8.26 -3.27 -2.31
CA MET A 165 -9.07 -3.25 -1.09
C MET A 165 -10.44 -2.65 -1.40
N ASP A 166 -11.51 -3.36 -1.03
CA ASP A 166 -12.90 -2.87 -1.21
C ASP A 166 -13.24 -2.44 -2.65
N GLY A 167 -12.68 -3.12 -3.65
CA GLY A 167 -12.88 -2.79 -5.06
C GLY A 167 -12.10 -1.54 -5.53
N GLN A 168 -11.29 -0.94 -4.66
CA GLN A 168 -10.34 0.12 -5.00
C GLN A 168 -8.93 -0.45 -5.10
N ALA A 169 -8.10 0.16 -5.93
CA ALA A 169 -6.71 -0.22 -6.13
C ALA A 169 -5.79 0.94 -5.74
N PHE A 170 -4.74 0.63 -4.97
CA PHE A 170 -3.78 1.60 -4.45
C PHE A 170 -2.37 1.15 -4.79
N VAL A 171 -1.53 2.08 -5.23
CA VAL A 171 -0.10 1.82 -5.36
C VAL A 171 0.54 1.96 -3.97
N SER A 172 1.39 1.01 -3.59
CA SER A 172 2.12 1.05 -2.33
C SER A 172 3.07 2.24 -2.28
N ASP A 173 3.65 2.48 -1.10
CA ASP A 173 4.65 3.53 -0.95
C ASP A 173 5.86 3.29 -1.86
N ILE A 174 6.49 4.39 -2.29
CA ILE A 174 7.61 4.42 -3.22
C ILE A 174 8.75 5.20 -2.54
N SER A 175 9.89 4.54 -2.33
CA SER A 175 11.07 5.15 -1.73
C SER A 175 11.71 6.19 -2.65
N GLU A 176 12.52 7.10 -2.09
CA GLU A 176 13.24 8.10 -2.90
C GLU A 176 14.13 7.46 -3.97
N GLU A 177 14.83 6.37 -3.64
CA GLU A 177 15.65 5.63 -4.60
C GLU A 177 14.82 5.08 -5.77
N GLN A 178 13.64 4.53 -5.48
CA GLN A 178 12.72 4.04 -6.51
C GLN A 178 12.17 5.19 -7.36
N ARG A 179 11.86 6.36 -6.76
CA ARG A 179 11.42 7.56 -7.48
C ARG A 179 12.48 8.09 -8.43
N GLU A 180 13.73 8.15 -8.00
CA GLU A 180 14.86 8.56 -8.85
C GLU A 180 15.02 7.63 -10.05
N LEU A 181 14.91 6.32 -9.83
CA LEU A 181 14.96 5.32 -10.90
C LEU A 181 13.82 5.49 -11.90
N LEU A 182 12.58 5.61 -11.43
CA LEU A 182 11.39 5.84 -12.28
C LEU A 182 11.50 7.15 -13.09
N LYS A 183 12.05 8.21 -12.48
CA LYS A 183 12.30 9.49 -13.15
C LYS A 183 13.28 9.36 -14.31
N LYS A 184 14.37 8.60 -14.13
CA LYS A 184 15.33 8.32 -15.22
C LYS A 184 14.68 7.56 -16.37
N LEU A 185 13.70 6.71 -16.08
CA LEU A 185 12.92 5.98 -17.08
C LEU A 185 11.78 6.79 -17.70
N SER A 186 11.48 7.98 -17.17
CA SER A 186 10.30 8.78 -17.52
C SER A 186 8.99 7.99 -17.35
N VAL A 187 8.90 7.17 -16.29
CA VAL A 187 7.73 6.35 -15.96
C VAL A 187 7.00 6.93 -14.75
N THR A 188 5.67 6.94 -14.82
CA THR A 188 4.77 7.27 -13.70
C THR A 188 3.95 6.05 -13.32
N LEU A 189 3.97 5.69 -12.04
CA LEU A 189 3.21 4.57 -11.51
C LEU A 189 1.82 5.02 -11.08
N GLU A 190 0.96 5.28 -12.06
CA GLU A 190 -0.46 5.55 -11.86
C GLU A 190 -1.28 4.33 -12.28
N TYR A 191 -2.24 3.92 -11.43
CA TYR A 191 -3.23 2.90 -11.77
C TYR A 191 -4.60 3.59 -11.80
N LYS A 192 -5.32 3.48 -12.93
CA LYS A 192 -6.61 4.14 -13.17
C LYS A 192 -7.76 3.17 -13.00
#